data_AF-A0AAT9FI09-F1
#
_entry.id   AF-A0AAT9FI09-F1
#
_cell.length_a   1.000
_cell.length_b   1.000
_cell.length_c   1.000
_cell.angle_alpha   90.00
_cell.angle_beta   90.00
_cell.angle_gamma   90.00
#
_symmetry.space_group_name_H-M   'P 1'
#
loop_
_entity.id
_entity.type
_entity.pdbx_description
1 polymer ?
#
loop_
_entity_poly.entity_id
_entity_poly.type
_entity_poly.pdbx_seq_one_letter_code
_entity_poly.pdbx_strand_id
1 'polypeptide(L)'
;MTTLLIILAVLVGVALIAAFWVMGTYNGLVKLRNRYRNAFSQIDVQLKRRHDLIPNLVETAKGYMKHERETLEAVIEARNMASSARKDASTEDAASMGALMTAEGGLGNALGRLFALSEAYPDLKSNANMMQLSEELTSTENKVAFSRQAYNDAVTEYNTSTEVFPASMIAGMFNFRQATLFEVAEESERESVKVEF
;
A
#
# COMPACT_ATOMS: atom_id res chain seq x y z
N MET A 1 48.70 23.22 30.76
CA MET A 1 48.85 22.77 29.36
C MET A 1 48.41 21.32 29.19
N THR A 2 48.88 20.38 30.03
CA THR A 2 48.47 18.97 30.00
C THR A 2 46.98 18.73 30.27
N THR A 3 46.39 19.42 31.25
CA THR A 3 44.95 19.34 31.57
C THR A 3 44.05 19.79 30.40
N LEU A 4 44.43 20.88 29.72
CA LEU A 4 43.72 21.38 28.54
C LEU A 4 43.78 20.38 27.37
N LEU A 5 44.94 19.76 27.13
CA LEU A 5 45.10 18.72 26.12
C LEU A 5 44.26 17.47 26.43
N ILE A 6 44.18 17.08 27.71
CA ILE A 6 43.33 15.95 28.14
C ILE A 6 41.85 16.27 27.91
N ILE A 7 41.39 17.47 28.30
CA ILE A 7 39.99 17.90 28.07
C ILE A 7 39.67 17.90 26.57
N LEU A 8 40.58 18.42 25.73
CA LEU A 8 40.39 18.43 24.28
C LEU A 8 40.34 17.00 23.71
N ALA A 9 41.21 16.10 24.15
CA ALA A 9 41.21 14.71 23.71
C ALA A 9 39.91 13.99 24.10
N VAL A 10 39.39 14.24 25.31
CA VAL A 10 38.09 13.70 25.75
C VAL A 10 36.95 14.25 24.90
N LEU A 11 36.92 15.55 24.62
CA LEU A 11 35.89 16.17 23.77
C LEU A 11 35.91 15.61 22.34
N VAL A 12 37.10 15.44 21.76
CA VAL A 12 37.24 14.83 20.42
C VAL A 12 36.79 13.37 20.44
N GLY A 13 37.15 12.61 21.48
CA GLY A 13 36.69 11.23 21.64
C GLY A 13 35.17 11.12 21.71
N VAL A 14 34.51 11.96 22.52
CA VAL A 14 33.04 12.01 22.62
C VAL A 14 32.40 12.42 21.28
N ALA A 15 32.97 13.41 20.59
CA ALA A 15 32.48 13.86 19.30
C ALA A 15 32.57 12.74 18.24
N LEU A 16 33.66 11.98 18.22
CA LEU A 16 33.82 10.83 17.32
C LEU A 16 32.77 9.74 17.61
N ILE A 17 32.56 9.39 18.88
CA ILE A 17 31.54 8.40 19.28
C ILE A 17 30.14 8.87 18.83
N ALA A 18 29.81 10.14 19.07
CA ALA A 18 28.54 10.71 18.63
C ALA A 18 28.40 10.66 17.10
N ALA A 19 29.46 10.99 16.35
CA ALA A 19 29.46 10.94 14.89
C ALA A 19 29.23 9.51 14.36
N PHE A 20 29.95 8.51 14.90
CA PHE A 20 29.73 7.10 14.51
C PHE A 20 28.31 6.63 14.82
N TRP A 21 27.75 7.06 15.94
CA TRP A 21 26.39 6.74 16.31
C TRP A 21 25.34 7.38 15.38
N VAL A 22 25.50 8.67 15.01
CA VAL A 22 24.64 9.35 14.03
C VAL A 22 24.70 8.66 12.67
N MET A 23 25.90 8.30 12.20
CA MET A 23 26.07 7.59 10.92
C MET A 23 25.38 6.22 10.93
N GLY A 24 25.51 5.47 12.03
CA GLY A 24 24.88 4.16 12.17
C GLY A 24 23.36 4.22 12.16
N THR A 25 22.79 5.15 12.93
CA THR A 25 21.33 5.34 13.02
C THR A 25 20.72 5.86 11.72
N TYR A 26 21.34 6.86 11.09
CA TYR A 26 20.90 7.37 9.79
C TYR A 26 20.87 6.25 8.73
N ASN A 27 21.94 5.46 8.62
CA ASN A 27 22.01 4.34 7.67
C ASN A 27 20.98 3.24 8.00
N GLY A 28 20.70 3.00 9.28
CA GLY A 28 19.65 2.09 9.72
C GLY A 28 18.26 2.54 9.25
N LEU A 29 17.92 3.81 9.48
CA LEU A 29 16.63 4.37 9.06
C LEU A 29 16.49 4.38 7.52
N VAL A 30 17.56 4.65 6.78
CA VAL A 30 17.55 4.56 5.30
C VAL A 30 17.30 3.12 4.82
N LYS A 31 17.89 2.12 5.47
CA LYS A 31 17.64 0.70 5.13
C LYS A 31 16.17 0.33 5.36
N LEU A 32 15.61 0.70 6.51
CA LEU A 32 14.18 0.47 6.82
C LEU A 32 13.27 1.20 5.82
N ARG A 33 13.64 2.43 5.43
CA ARG A 33 12.91 3.17 4.41
C ARG A 33 12.86 2.45 3.07
N ASN A 34 14.01 1.96 2.62
CA ASN A 34 14.10 1.21 1.38
C ASN A 34 13.37 -0.14 1.47
N ARG A 35 13.29 -0.75 2.66
CA ARG A 35 12.57 -2.00 2.89
C ARG A 35 11.07 -1.83 2.66
N TYR A 36 10.42 -0.82 3.25
CA TYR A 36 8.98 -0.62 3.01
C TYR A 36 8.70 -0.17 1.56
N ARG A 37 9.58 0.64 0.96
CA ARG A 37 9.48 1.00 -0.47
C ARG A 37 9.53 -0.23 -1.38
N ASN A 38 10.44 -1.15 -1.08
CA ASN A 38 10.53 -2.40 -1.83
C ASN A 38 9.27 -3.26 -1.62
N ALA A 39 8.76 -3.36 -0.40
CA ALA A 39 7.52 -4.08 -0.12
C ALA A 39 6.33 -3.48 -0.89
N PHE A 40 6.23 -2.14 -0.97
CA PHE A 40 5.22 -1.47 -1.78
C PHE A 40 5.37 -1.77 -3.28
N SER A 41 6.58 -1.89 -3.79
CA SER A 41 6.79 -2.25 -5.20
C SER A 41 6.17 -3.62 -5.55
N GLN A 42 6.10 -4.55 -4.59
CA GLN A 42 5.42 -5.83 -4.77
C GLN A 42 3.90 -5.65 -4.89
N ILE A 43 3.31 -4.76 -4.07
CA ILE A 43 1.90 -4.37 -4.18
C ILE A 43 1.64 -3.75 -5.56
N ASP A 44 2.46 -2.78 -5.97
CA ASP A 44 2.29 -2.05 -7.23
C ASP A 44 2.23 -2.99 -8.45
N VAL A 45 3.11 -4.00 -8.50
CA VAL A 45 3.11 -5.00 -9.57
C VAL A 45 1.78 -5.77 -9.63
N GLN A 46 1.23 -6.16 -8.48
CA GLN A 46 -0.05 -6.88 -8.44
C GLN A 46 -1.23 -5.97 -8.79
N LEU A 47 -1.25 -4.72 -8.29
CA LEU A 47 -2.28 -3.74 -8.64
C LEU A 47 -2.29 -3.48 -10.15
N LYS A 48 -1.10 -3.29 -10.75
CA LYS A 48 -0.97 -3.14 -12.20
C LYS A 48 -1.55 -4.34 -12.95
N ARG A 49 -1.20 -5.58 -12.54
CA ARG A 49 -1.76 -6.80 -13.16
C ARG A 49 -3.29 -6.82 -13.06
N ARG A 50 -3.84 -6.49 -11.89
CA ARG A 50 -5.30 -6.40 -11.66
C ARG A 50 -5.94 -5.41 -12.64
N HIS A 51 -5.37 -4.22 -12.77
CA HIS A 51 -5.85 -3.19 -13.70
C HIS A 51 -5.75 -3.61 -15.16
N ASP A 52 -4.73 -4.37 -15.54
CA ASP A 52 -4.51 -4.82 -16.92
C ASP A 52 -5.45 -5.96 -17.33
N LEU A 53 -5.94 -6.76 -16.38
CA LEU A 53 -6.89 -7.85 -16.63
C LEU A 53 -8.35 -7.37 -16.82
N ILE A 54 -8.73 -6.28 -16.16
CA ILE A 54 -10.12 -5.80 -16.12
C ILE A 54 -10.71 -5.48 -17.51
N PRO A 55 -10.01 -4.84 -18.46
CA PRO A 55 -10.57 -4.61 -19.79
C PRO A 55 -11.00 -5.91 -20.48
N ASN A 56 -10.18 -6.96 -20.39
CA ASN A 56 -10.51 -8.27 -20.98
C ASN A 56 -11.69 -8.94 -20.26
N LEU A 57 -11.79 -8.77 -18.94
CA LEU A 57 -12.95 -9.24 -18.16
C LEU A 57 -14.24 -8.56 -18.63
N VAL A 58 -14.20 -7.23 -18.75
CA VAL A 58 -15.35 -6.43 -19.18
C VAL A 58 -15.75 -6.75 -20.61
N GLU A 59 -14.80 -6.90 -21.53
CA GLU A 59 -15.10 -7.30 -22.92
C GLU A 59 -15.75 -8.69 -22.99
N THR A 60 -15.28 -9.64 -22.18
CA THR A 60 -15.89 -10.98 -22.09
C THR A 60 -17.32 -10.88 -21.55
N ALA A 61 -17.54 -10.10 -20.49
CA ALA A 61 -18.85 -9.88 -19.89
C ALA A 61 -19.83 -9.17 -20.85
N LYS A 62 -19.37 -8.17 -21.62
CA LYS A 62 -20.18 -7.45 -22.62
C LYS A 62 -20.85 -8.36 -23.65
N GLY A 63 -20.22 -9.48 -24.01
CA GLY A 63 -20.77 -10.46 -24.94
C GLY A 63 -22.09 -11.08 -24.47
N TYR A 64 -22.28 -11.18 -23.15
CA TYR A 64 -23.40 -11.86 -22.51
C TYR A 64 -24.35 -10.89 -21.78
N MET A 65 -23.81 -9.82 -21.19
CA MET A 65 -24.52 -8.89 -20.32
C MET A 65 -24.90 -7.59 -21.06
N LYS A 66 -25.59 -7.72 -22.21
CA LYS A 66 -25.87 -6.58 -23.11
C LYS A 66 -26.72 -5.47 -22.50
N HIS A 67 -27.54 -5.81 -21.50
CA HIS A 67 -28.41 -4.84 -20.81
C HIS A 67 -27.74 -4.17 -19.61
N GLU A 68 -26.54 -4.62 -19.22
CA GLU A 68 -25.83 -4.19 -18.01
C GLU A 68 -24.71 -3.19 -18.32
N ARG A 69 -24.95 -2.31 -19.29
CA ARG A 69 -23.95 -1.36 -19.78
C ARG A 69 -23.45 -0.44 -18.67
N GLU A 70 -24.36 0.06 -17.83
CA GLU A 70 -24.03 0.94 -16.71
C GLU A 70 -23.07 0.27 -15.72
N THR A 71 -23.32 -1.00 -15.37
CA THR A 71 -22.44 -1.79 -14.50
C THR A 71 -21.05 -1.98 -15.10
N LEU A 72 -20.97 -2.31 -16.40
CA LEU A 72 -19.70 -2.52 -17.08
C LEU A 72 -18.90 -1.22 -17.25
N GLU A 73 -19.58 -0.10 -17.48
CA GLU A 73 -18.98 1.24 -17.53
C GLU A 73 -18.43 1.65 -16.16
N ALA A 74 -19.19 1.43 -15.08
CA ALA A 74 -18.74 1.71 -13.72
C ALA A 74 -17.46 0.94 -13.35
N VAL A 75 -17.29 -0.30 -13.81
CA VAL A 75 -16.06 -1.08 -13.59
C VAL A 75 -14.87 -0.48 -14.33
N ILE A 76 -15.06 -0.05 -15.58
CA ILE A 76 -13.99 0.59 -16.37
C ILE A 76 -13.60 1.94 -15.76
N GLU A 77 -14.58 2.73 -15.33
CA GLU A 77 -14.33 4.00 -14.64
C GLU A 77 -13.56 3.79 -13.34
N ALA A 78 -14.00 2.87 -12.49
CA ALA A 78 -13.32 2.53 -11.24
C ALA A 78 -11.87 2.05 -11.49
N ARG A 79 -11.66 1.23 -12.54
CA ARG A 79 -10.32 0.81 -12.97
C ARG A 79 -9.46 1.98 -13.40
N ASN A 80 -10.01 2.95 -14.12
CA ASN A 80 -9.26 4.12 -14.59
C ASN A 80 -8.85 5.03 -13.43
N MET A 81 -9.75 5.25 -12.46
CA MET A 81 -9.43 6.00 -11.24
C MET A 81 -8.32 5.30 -10.45
N ALA A 82 -8.45 3.99 -10.21
CA ALA A 82 -7.45 3.18 -9.51
C ALA A 82 -6.09 3.20 -10.23
N SER A 83 -6.10 3.05 -11.56
CA SER A 83 -4.88 3.08 -12.37
C SER A 83 -4.20 4.45 -12.37
N SER A 84 -4.97 5.53 -12.32
CA SER A 84 -4.43 6.90 -12.19
C SER A 84 -3.83 7.10 -10.81
N ALA A 85 -4.58 6.81 -9.75
CA ALA A 85 -4.12 6.94 -8.37
C ALA A 85 -2.85 6.13 -8.11
N ARG A 86 -2.72 4.93 -8.71
CA ARG A 86 -1.51 4.10 -8.62
C ARG A 86 -0.29 4.77 -9.24
N LYS A 87 -0.43 5.49 -10.35
CA LYS A 87 0.68 6.20 -10.99
C LYS A 87 1.17 7.38 -10.16
N ASP A 88 0.27 8.02 -9.44
CA ASP A 88 0.56 9.18 -8.60
C ASP A 88 0.97 8.78 -7.17
N ALA A 89 0.81 7.50 -6.79
CA ALA A 89 1.09 7.01 -5.46
C ALA A 89 2.58 7.08 -5.09
N SER A 90 2.85 7.68 -3.94
CA SER A 90 4.17 7.74 -3.32
C SER A 90 4.07 7.32 -1.87
N THR A 91 4.84 6.29 -1.49
CA THR A 91 4.92 5.81 -0.10
C THR A 91 5.38 6.85 0.93
N GLU A 92 5.91 7.99 0.50
CA GLU A 92 6.29 9.12 1.37
C GLU A 92 5.23 10.23 1.43
N ASP A 93 4.16 10.13 0.63
CA ASP A 93 3.04 11.06 0.63
C ASP A 93 1.74 10.35 1.04
N ALA A 94 1.34 10.61 2.28
CA ALA A 94 0.12 10.06 2.88
C ALA A 94 -1.14 10.36 2.07
N ALA A 95 -1.21 11.53 1.42
CA ALA A 95 -2.38 11.91 0.62
C ALA A 95 -2.49 11.02 -0.63
N SER A 96 -1.38 10.83 -1.35
CA SER A 96 -1.35 9.94 -2.52
C SER A 96 -1.64 8.48 -2.17
N MET A 97 -1.15 7.98 -1.02
CA MET A 97 -1.43 6.63 -0.54
C MET A 97 -2.91 6.46 -0.16
N GLY A 98 -3.49 7.45 0.52
CA GLY A 98 -4.93 7.46 0.83
C GLY A 98 -5.81 7.49 -0.41
N ALA A 99 -5.41 8.27 -1.43
CA ALA A 99 -6.11 8.31 -2.72
C ALA A 99 -6.03 6.95 -3.44
N LEU A 100 -4.86 6.30 -3.44
CA LEU A 100 -4.70 4.95 -3.97
C LEU A 100 -5.62 3.94 -3.27
N MET A 101 -5.60 3.91 -1.93
CA MET A 101 -6.44 2.98 -1.15
C MET A 101 -7.93 3.19 -1.42
N THR A 102 -8.38 4.45 -1.48
CA THR A 102 -9.77 4.79 -1.80
C THR A 102 -10.16 4.31 -3.19
N ALA A 103 -9.30 4.53 -4.18
CA ALA A 103 -9.56 4.12 -5.56
C ALA A 103 -9.54 2.59 -5.73
N GLU A 104 -8.60 1.88 -5.08
CA GLU A 104 -8.57 0.40 -5.11
C GLU A 104 -9.78 -0.21 -4.38
N GLY A 105 -10.28 0.43 -3.31
CA GLY A 105 -11.52 0.06 -2.62
C GLY A 105 -12.75 0.26 -3.50
N GLY A 106 -12.85 1.40 -4.18
CA GLY A 106 -13.89 1.66 -5.18
C GLY A 106 -13.90 0.62 -6.32
N LEU A 107 -12.71 0.25 -6.81
CA LEU A 107 -12.57 -0.81 -7.80
C LEU A 107 -12.99 -2.19 -7.26
N GLY A 108 -12.61 -2.53 -6.03
CA GLY A 108 -13.05 -3.76 -5.37
C GLY A 108 -14.57 -3.86 -5.29
N ASN A 109 -15.24 -2.76 -4.91
CA ASN A 109 -16.70 -2.68 -4.85
C ASN A 109 -17.35 -2.85 -6.23
N ALA A 110 -16.81 -2.21 -7.28
CA ALA A 110 -17.33 -2.35 -8.63
C ALA A 110 -17.19 -3.79 -9.16
N LEU A 111 -16.05 -4.44 -8.91
CA LEU A 111 -15.84 -5.85 -9.26
C LEU A 111 -16.76 -6.79 -8.48
N GLY A 112 -16.98 -6.54 -7.19
CA GLY A 112 -17.92 -7.31 -6.37
C GLY A 112 -19.35 -7.26 -6.94
N ARG A 113 -19.81 -6.08 -7.38
CA ARG A 113 -21.11 -5.93 -8.04
C ARG A 113 -21.17 -6.67 -9.38
N LEU A 114 -20.12 -6.58 -10.19
CA LEU A 114 -20.04 -7.31 -11.46
C LEU A 114 -20.13 -8.82 -11.24
N PHE A 115 -19.40 -9.38 -10.27
CA PHE A 115 -19.45 -10.81 -9.99
C PHE A 115 -20.80 -11.25 -9.43
N ALA A 116 -21.40 -10.48 -8.53
CA ALA A 116 -22.76 -10.75 -8.04
C ALA A 116 -23.79 -10.79 -9.18
N LEU A 117 -23.68 -9.87 -10.13
CA LEU A 117 -24.54 -9.82 -11.30
C LEU A 117 -24.27 -10.97 -12.29
N SER A 118 -23.01 -11.40 -12.43
CA SER A 118 -22.64 -12.51 -13.30
C SER A 118 -23.28 -13.85 -12.91
N GLU A 119 -23.69 -14.00 -11.65
CA GLU A 119 -24.46 -15.17 -11.17
C GLU A 119 -25.82 -15.30 -11.86
N ALA A 120 -26.41 -14.20 -12.32
CA ALA A 120 -27.65 -14.21 -13.09
C ALA A 120 -27.46 -14.65 -14.56
N TYR A 121 -26.22 -14.86 -15.01
CA TYR A 121 -25.87 -15.22 -16.40
C TYR A 121 -25.11 -16.56 -16.48
N PRO A 122 -25.80 -17.71 -16.49
CA PRO A 122 -25.17 -19.04 -16.50
C PRO A 122 -24.20 -19.27 -17.67
N ASP A 123 -24.52 -18.73 -18.85
CA ASP A 123 -23.66 -18.86 -20.04
C ASP A 123 -22.35 -18.07 -19.90
N LEU A 124 -22.38 -16.93 -19.21
CA LEU A 124 -21.17 -16.16 -18.90
C LEU A 124 -20.35 -16.88 -17.82
N LYS A 125 -21.02 -17.39 -16.78
CA LYS A 125 -20.39 -18.12 -15.69
C LYS A 125 -19.65 -19.37 -16.17
N SER A 126 -20.20 -20.06 -17.17
CA SER A 126 -19.59 -21.24 -17.79
C SER A 126 -18.59 -20.92 -18.92
N ASN A 127 -18.40 -19.63 -19.26
CA ASN A 127 -17.42 -19.23 -20.25
C ASN A 127 -16.00 -19.44 -19.71
N ALA A 128 -15.20 -20.23 -20.42
CA ALA A 128 -13.83 -20.57 -20.00
C ALA A 128 -12.92 -19.34 -19.81
N ASN A 129 -13.04 -18.31 -20.66
CA ASN A 129 -12.26 -17.08 -20.51
C ASN A 129 -12.69 -16.29 -19.29
N MET A 130 -14.00 -16.20 -19.02
CA MET A 130 -14.53 -15.55 -17.82
C MET A 130 -14.03 -16.24 -16.55
N MET A 131 -14.08 -17.57 -16.51
CA MET A 131 -13.57 -18.36 -15.38
C MET A 131 -12.07 -18.13 -15.15
N GLN A 132 -11.26 -18.16 -16.23
CA GLN A 132 -9.83 -17.92 -16.14
C GLN A 132 -9.51 -16.51 -15.63
N LEU A 133 -10.15 -15.47 -16.19
CA LEU A 133 -9.91 -14.08 -15.78
C LEU A 133 -10.34 -13.83 -14.34
N SER A 134 -11.46 -14.42 -13.91
CA SER A 134 -11.95 -14.33 -12.52
C SER A 134 -11.00 -15.00 -11.53
N GLU A 135 -10.44 -16.16 -11.90
CA GLU A 135 -9.43 -16.86 -11.11
C GLU A 135 -8.12 -16.05 -11.02
N GLU A 136 -7.66 -15.49 -12.14
CA GLU A 136 -6.46 -14.65 -12.16
C GLU A 136 -6.63 -13.38 -11.32
N LEU A 137 -7.80 -12.74 -11.36
CA LEU A 137 -8.12 -11.59 -10.51
C LEU A 137 -8.15 -11.98 -9.03
N THR A 138 -8.80 -13.09 -8.69
CA THR A 138 -8.86 -13.62 -7.32
C THR A 138 -7.47 -13.94 -6.79
N SER A 139 -6.65 -14.63 -7.59
CA SER A 139 -5.24 -14.93 -7.26
C SER A 139 -4.42 -13.66 -7.07
N THR A 140 -4.66 -12.64 -7.91
CA THR A 140 -3.98 -11.35 -7.79
C THR A 140 -4.39 -10.64 -6.50
N GLU A 141 -5.67 -10.66 -6.13
CA GLU A 141 -6.16 -10.07 -4.88
C GLU A 141 -5.54 -10.74 -3.64
N ASN A 142 -5.47 -12.07 -3.64
CA ASN A 142 -4.80 -12.81 -2.57
C ASN A 142 -3.33 -12.41 -2.41
N LYS A 143 -2.63 -12.19 -3.53
CA LYS A 143 -1.24 -11.71 -3.53
C LYS A 143 -1.13 -10.27 -3.04
N VAL A 144 -2.08 -9.40 -3.39
CA VAL A 144 -2.17 -8.02 -2.86
C VAL A 144 -2.33 -8.07 -1.35
N ALA A 145 -3.24 -8.90 -0.82
CA ALA A 145 -3.45 -9.04 0.62
C ALA A 145 -2.18 -9.49 1.36
N PHE A 146 -1.48 -10.50 0.83
CA PHE A 146 -0.21 -10.96 1.41
C PHE A 146 0.89 -9.88 1.34
N SER A 147 1.00 -9.18 0.22
CA SER A 147 2.00 -8.11 0.02
C SER A 147 1.71 -6.90 0.90
N ARG A 148 0.43 -6.62 1.17
CA ARG A 148 -0.04 -5.59 2.11
C ARG A 148 0.44 -5.87 3.52
N GLN A 149 0.32 -7.11 4.00
CA GLN A 149 0.84 -7.49 5.31
C GLN A 149 2.34 -7.20 5.42
N ALA A 150 3.13 -7.68 4.45
CA ALA A 150 4.58 -7.46 4.44
C ALA A 150 4.96 -5.96 4.37
N TYR A 151 4.19 -5.15 3.64
CA TYR A 151 4.36 -3.70 3.60
C TYR A 151 4.05 -3.06 4.96
N ASN A 152 2.92 -3.40 5.56
CA ASN A 152 2.48 -2.84 6.85
C ASN A 152 3.45 -3.21 7.97
N ASP A 153 3.99 -4.44 7.96
CA ASP A 153 5.03 -4.87 8.90
C ASP A 153 6.30 -4.02 8.74
N ALA A 154 6.75 -3.80 7.50
CA ALA A 154 7.93 -2.98 7.21
C ALA A 154 7.73 -1.50 7.56
N VAL A 155 6.53 -0.94 7.32
CA VAL A 155 6.16 0.42 7.73
C VAL A 155 6.13 0.54 9.25
N THR A 156 5.56 -0.44 9.94
CA THR A 156 5.50 -0.47 11.42
C THR A 156 6.90 -0.51 12.03
N GLU A 157 7.79 -1.37 11.49
CA GLU A 157 9.20 -1.44 11.92
C GLU A 157 9.92 -0.10 11.70
N TYR A 158 9.69 0.54 10.56
CA TYR A 158 10.25 1.86 10.24
C TYR A 158 9.72 2.96 11.17
N ASN A 159 8.40 3.07 11.34
CA ASN A 159 7.75 4.07 12.19
C ASN A 159 8.15 3.91 13.66
N THR A 160 8.21 2.68 14.15
CA THR A 160 8.70 2.40 15.51
C THR A 160 10.15 2.88 15.67
N SER A 161 11.00 2.62 14.67
CA SER A 161 12.39 3.05 14.69
C SER A 161 12.58 4.57 14.61
N THR A 162 11.63 5.31 14.02
CA THR A 162 11.66 6.79 14.01
C THR A 162 11.12 7.40 15.31
N GLU A 163 10.39 6.65 16.13
CA GLU A 163 9.85 7.10 17.42
C GLU A 163 10.74 6.76 18.62
N VAL A 164 11.49 5.65 18.55
CA VAL A 164 12.29 5.16 19.68
C VAL A 164 13.57 5.99 19.88
N PHE A 165 13.84 6.37 21.13
CA PHE A 165 15.11 6.98 21.53
C PHE A 165 16.25 5.94 21.48
N PRO A 166 17.44 6.28 20.95
CA PRO A 166 17.88 7.61 20.54
C PRO A 166 17.66 7.98 19.05
N ALA A 167 17.10 7.07 18.24
CA ALA A 167 16.89 7.28 16.81
C ALA A 167 15.90 8.42 16.48
N SER A 168 14.92 8.70 17.35
CA SER A 168 13.94 9.78 17.17
C SER A 168 14.54 11.18 17.05
N MET A 169 15.67 11.45 17.70
CA MET A 169 16.39 12.73 17.54
C MET A 169 16.94 12.89 16.12
N ILE A 170 17.49 11.81 15.56
CA ILE A 170 18.04 11.77 14.21
C ILE A 170 16.91 11.81 13.18
N ALA A 171 15.81 11.10 13.45
CA ALA A 171 14.63 11.13 12.62
C ALA A 171 14.08 12.55 12.47
N GLY A 172 13.93 13.29 13.58
CA GLY A 172 13.51 14.70 13.55
C GLY A 172 14.49 15.61 12.83
N MET A 173 15.80 15.49 13.11
CA MET A 173 16.84 16.35 12.52
C MET A 173 17.00 16.17 11.00
N PHE A 174 16.83 14.94 10.50
CA PHE A 174 16.98 14.60 9.08
C PHE A 174 15.63 14.36 8.35
N ASN A 175 14.51 14.77 8.96
CA ASN A 175 13.17 14.71 8.37
C ASN A 175 12.76 13.28 7.89
N PHE A 176 13.06 12.27 8.71
CA PHE A 176 12.48 10.94 8.55
C PHE A 176 11.03 10.98 9.04
N ARG A 177 10.11 11.18 8.11
CA ARG A 177 8.66 11.18 8.38
C ARG A 177 8.13 9.77 8.49
N GLN A 178 7.04 9.60 9.23
CA GLN A 178 6.32 8.33 9.29
C GLN A 178 5.74 7.97 7.92
N ALA A 179 5.81 6.69 7.58
CA ALA A 179 5.16 6.14 6.41
C ALA A 179 3.70 5.76 6.73
N THR A 180 2.84 5.85 5.74
CA THR A 180 1.41 5.51 5.86
C THR A 180 1.22 4.01 5.67
N LEU A 181 0.44 3.36 6.54
CA LEU A 181 0.06 1.97 6.37
C LEU A 181 -0.89 1.82 5.18
N PHE A 182 -0.82 0.69 4.48
CA PHE A 182 -1.76 0.35 3.42
C PHE A 182 -2.91 -0.44 4.04
N GLU A 183 -3.89 0.27 4.60
CA GLU A 183 -5.07 -0.33 5.22
C GLU A 183 -6.29 0.17 4.46
N VAL A 184 -7.19 -0.73 4.03
CA VAL A 184 -8.48 -0.26 3.54
C VAL A 184 -9.19 0.32 4.76
N ALA A 185 -9.35 1.64 4.80
CA ALA A 185 -10.16 2.29 5.81
C ALA A 185 -11.61 1.86 5.58
N GLU A 186 -11.99 0.73 6.16
CA GLU A 186 -13.38 0.47 6.49
C GLU A 186 -13.74 1.52 7.55
N GLU A 187 -14.26 2.66 7.12
CA GLU A 187 -14.92 3.64 8.00
C GLU A 187 -15.99 2.93 8.88
N SER A 188 -16.53 1.81 8.38
CA SER A 188 -17.48 0.93 9.07
C SER A 188 -16.89 0.15 10.26
N GLU A 189 -15.60 -0.17 10.25
CA GLU A 189 -14.95 -0.91 11.36
C GLU A 189 -14.58 0.00 12.54
N ARG A 190 -14.57 1.33 12.33
CA ARG A 190 -14.34 2.32 13.39
C ARG A 190 -15.61 2.73 14.11
N GLU A 191 -16.79 2.46 13.56
CA GLU A 191 -18.05 2.60 14.28
C GLU A 191 -18.22 1.40 15.21
N SER A 192 -17.82 1.58 16.47
CA SER A 192 -18.11 0.64 17.56
C SER A 192 -19.58 0.23 17.51
N VAL A 193 -19.84 -1.08 17.40
CA VAL A 193 -21.19 -1.66 17.49
C VAL A 193 -21.87 -1.13 18.74
N LYS A 194 -22.82 -0.22 18.58
CA LYS A 194 -23.68 0.23 19.68
C LYS A 194 -24.62 -0.91 19.99
N VAL A 195 -24.28 -1.69 21.02
CA VAL A 195 -25.23 -2.63 21.62
C VAL A 195 -26.21 -1.80 22.43
N GLU A 196 -27.40 -1.55 21.88
CA GLU A 196 -28.53 -1.07 22.66
C GLU A 196 -29.23 -2.27 23.32
N PHE A 197 -29.48 -2.16 24.63
CA PHE A 197 -30.29 -3.09 25.40
C PHE A 197 -31.76 -2.68 25.38
#